data_AF-A0AAW7H484-F1
#
_entry.id   AF-A0AAW7H484-F1
#
_cell.length_a   1.000
_cell.length_b   1.000
_cell.length_c   1.000
_cell.angle_alpha   90.00
_cell.angle_beta   90.00
_cell.angle_gamma   90.00
#
_symmetry.space_group_name_H-M   'P 1'
#
loop_
_entity.id
_entity.type
_entity.pdbx_description
1 polymer ?
#
loop_
_entity_poly.entity_id
_entity_poly.type
_entity_poly.pdbx_seq_one_letter_code
_entity_poly.pdbx_strand_id
1 'polypeptide(L)'
;MNATEKDNVFYCDCGFSWRRGMSGSHNCEDGLRAKLTDMAVQLANAESKCRELAAENEKRNTHSEALAVDNAALREVVERMVNKFAMSGIFPEEKSINPAKSLMFDAKSALFMPATDAFLAEVRASGADEVSAICRGLANKDGCSVNMRCSYNLTAERAEAVAAQLRKGAAL
;
A
#
# COMPACT_ATOMS: atom_id res chain seq x y z
N MET A 1 39.80 -16.05 -18.17
CA MET A 1 38.65 -16.72 -17.52
C MET A 1 39.10 -17.29 -16.20
N ASN A 2 38.19 -17.32 -15.23
CA ASN A 2 38.41 -18.05 -14.00
C ASN A 2 37.67 -19.39 -14.08
N ALA A 3 38.27 -20.40 -13.44
CA ALA A 3 37.60 -21.66 -13.17
C ALA A 3 37.59 -21.84 -11.65
N THR A 4 36.42 -22.18 -11.11
CA THR A 4 36.27 -22.48 -9.69
C THR A 4 36.16 -23.98 -9.51
N GLU A 5 36.84 -24.52 -8.51
CA GLU A 5 36.74 -25.94 -8.21
C GLU A 5 35.79 -26.17 -7.03
N LYS A 6 34.89 -27.13 -7.20
CA LYS A 6 34.01 -27.64 -6.15
C LYS A 6 33.84 -29.14 -6.32
N ASP A 7 34.02 -29.91 -5.23
CA ASP A 7 33.81 -31.36 -5.21
C ASP A 7 34.55 -32.13 -6.34
N ASN A 8 35.81 -31.77 -6.60
CA ASN A 8 36.65 -32.30 -7.69
C ASN A 8 36.13 -32.01 -9.12
N VAL A 9 35.23 -31.04 -9.30
CA VAL A 9 34.76 -30.54 -10.58
C VAL A 9 35.18 -29.08 -10.74
N PHE A 10 35.81 -28.76 -11.86
CA PHE A 10 36.13 -27.40 -12.27
C PHE A 10 34.97 -26.83 -13.09
N TYR A 11 34.52 -25.63 -12.74
CA TYR A 11 33.47 -24.88 -13.42
C TYR A 11 34.09 -23.61 -14.03
N CYS A 12 34.06 -23.50 -15.35
CA CYS A 12 34.46 -22.29 -16.06
C CYS A 12 33.32 -21.28 -16.09
N ASP A 13 33.67 -20.00 -16.04
CA ASP A 13 32.73 -18.88 -16.16
C ASP A 13 31.83 -18.96 -17.42
N CYS A 14 32.29 -19.62 -18.49
CA CYS A 14 31.50 -19.81 -19.71
C CYS A 14 30.37 -20.86 -19.56
N GLY A 15 30.32 -21.60 -18.44
CA GLY A 15 29.34 -22.66 -18.17
C GLY A 15 29.83 -24.08 -18.46
N PHE A 16 31.01 -24.25 -19.06
CA PHE A 16 31.64 -25.56 -19.24
C PHE A 16 32.21 -26.08 -17.90
N SER A 17 32.17 -27.40 -17.69
CA SER A 17 32.76 -28.02 -16.49
C SER A 17 33.46 -29.34 -16.79
N TRP A 18 34.48 -29.68 -16.01
CA TRP A 18 35.24 -30.92 -16.14
C TRP A 18 35.73 -31.46 -14.79
N ARG A 19 35.97 -32.77 -14.69
CA ARG A 19 36.48 -33.40 -13.46
C ARG A 19 37.99 -33.28 -13.34
N ARG A 20 38.52 -33.23 -12.12
CA ARG A 20 39.96 -33.25 -11.83
C ARG A 20 40.63 -34.46 -12.50
N GLY A 21 41.73 -34.20 -13.22
CA GLY A 21 42.44 -35.21 -14.01
C GLY A 21 41.85 -35.48 -15.41
N MET A 22 40.68 -34.92 -15.73
CA MET A 22 40.15 -34.88 -17.10
C MET A 22 40.37 -33.48 -17.68
N SER A 23 40.71 -33.37 -18.96
CA SER A 23 40.75 -32.08 -19.67
C SER A 23 39.74 -32.09 -20.81
N GLY A 24 38.93 -31.04 -20.93
CA GLY A 24 38.01 -30.85 -22.05
C GLY A 24 38.33 -29.55 -22.80
N SER A 25 38.58 -29.66 -24.11
CA SER A 25 38.69 -28.48 -24.97
C SER A 25 37.32 -27.81 -25.08
N HIS A 26 37.28 -26.51 -24.85
CA HIS A 26 36.09 -25.70 -25.00
C HIS A 26 36.48 -24.27 -25.39
N ASN A 27 35.63 -23.59 -26.15
CA ASN A 27 35.81 -22.17 -26.43
C ASN A 27 34.99 -21.35 -25.44
N CYS A 28 35.69 -20.68 -24.52
CA CYS A 28 35.05 -19.85 -23.54
C CYS A 28 34.34 -18.62 -24.13
N GLU A 29 34.80 -18.13 -25.29
CA GLU A 29 34.18 -16.99 -25.96
C GLU A 29 32.72 -17.29 -26.33
N ASP A 30 32.47 -18.45 -26.92
CA ASP A 30 31.13 -18.87 -27.35
C ASP A 30 30.17 -19.01 -26.16
N GLY A 31 30.64 -19.62 -25.07
CA GLY A 31 29.83 -19.79 -23.86
C GLY A 31 29.51 -18.47 -23.15
N LEU A 32 30.47 -17.54 -23.09
CA LEU A 32 30.24 -16.20 -22.55
C LEU A 32 29.30 -15.38 -23.44
N ARG A 33 29.46 -15.48 -24.77
CA ARG A 33 28.57 -14.81 -25.74
C ARG A 33 27.14 -15.31 -25.62
N ALA A 34 26.94 -16.63 -25.48
CA ALA A 34 25.62 -17.21 -25.26
C ALA A 34 24.97 -16.67 -23.97
N LYS A 35 25.72 -16.58 -22.86
CA LYS A 35 25.22 -15.97 -21.61
C LYS A 35 24.87 -14.50 -21.75
N LEU A 36 25.69 -13.72 -22.47
CA LEU A 36 25.41 -12.31 -22.74
C LEU A 36 24.13 -12.14 -23.57
N THR A 37 23.93 -12.99 -24.59
CA THR A 37 22.70 -13.00 -25.38
C THR A 37 21.49 -13.38 -24.54
N ASP A 38 21.59 -14.41 -23.70
CA ASP A 38 20.50 -14.81 -22.81
C ASP A 38 20.12 -13.69 -21.83
N MET A 39 21.12 -13.06 -21.19
CA MET A 39 20.87 -11.90 -20.31
C MET A 39 20.24 -10.73 -21.07
N ALA A 40 20.66 -10.44 -22.30
CA ALA A 40 20.06 -9.38 -23.12
C ALA A 40 18.59 -9.68 -23.45
N VAL A 41 18.26 -10.94 -23.75
CA VAL A 41 16.86 -11.38 -23.97
C VAL A 41 16.04 -11.27 -22.69
N GLN A 42 16.59 -11.71 -21.55
CA GLN A 42 15.92 -11.58 -20.26
C GLN A 42 15.65 -10.12 -19.90
N LEU A 43 16.60 -9.22 -20.17
CA LEU A 43 16.43 -7.79 -19.93
C LEU A 43 15.34 -7.20 -20.81
N ALA A 44 15.35 -7.49 -22.12
CA ALA A 44 14.32 -7.03 -23.05
C ALA A 44 12.91 -7.51 -22.65
N ASN A 45 12.80 -8.77 -22.20
CA ASN A 45 11.54 -9.34 -21.71
C ASN A 45 11.07 -8.65 -20.43
N ALA A 46 11.98 -8.40 -19.48
CA ALA A 46 11.66 -7.69 -18.24
C ALA A 46 11.20 -6.25 -18.53
N GLU A 47 11.88 -5.54 -19.44
CA GLU A 47 11.49 -4.20 -19.88
C GLU A 47 10.12 -4.18 -20.56
N SER A 48 9.81 -5.18 -21.40
CA SER A 48 8.49 -5.31 -22.01
C SER A 48 7.40 -5.50 -20.94
N LYS A 49 7.63 -6.42 -20.00
CA LYS A 49 6.69 -6.70 -18.91
C LYS A 49 6.47 -5.49 -17.99
N CYS A 50 7.52 -4.74 -17.69
CA CYS A 50 7.40 -3.50 -16.92
C CYS A 50 6.53 -2.46 -17.64
N ARG A 51 6.67 -2.31 -18.97
CA ARG A 51 5.83 -1.41 -19.76
C ARG A 51 4.37 -1.84 -19.78
N GLU A 52 4.10 -3.13 -19.92
CA GLU A 52 2.73 -3.69 -19.87
C GLU A 52 2.08 -3.43 -18.50
N LEU A 53 2.80 -3.73 -17.41
CA LEU A 53 2.30 -3.50 -16.06
C LEU A 53 2.09 -2.01 -15.76
N ALA A 54 2.91 -1.12 -16.30
CA ALA A 54 2.72 0.32 -16.17
C ALA A 54 1.42 0.77 -16.85
N ALA A 55 1.16 0.29 -18.08
CA ALA A 55 -0.07 0.59 -18.81
C ALA A 55 -1.32 0.01 -18.11
N GLU A 56 -1.23 -1.21 -17.57
CA GLU A 56 -2.33 -1.80 -16.81
C GLU A 56 -2.63 -1.02 -15.52
N ASN A 57 -1.59 -0.55 -14.82
CA ASN A 57 -1.75 0.30 -13.64
C ASN A 57 -2.44 1.63 -13.97
N GLU A 58 -2.05 2.29 -15.05
CA GLU A 58 -2.68 3.53 -15.50
C GLU A 58 -4.17 3.31 -15.83
N LYS A 59 -4.48 2.22 -16.54
CA LYS A 59 -5.87 1.84 -16.84
C LYS A 59 -6.69 1.57 -15.56
N ARG A 60 -6.08 0.90 -14.58
CA ARG A 60 -6.75 0.64 -13.30
C ARG A 60 -7.00 1.93 -12.51
N ASN A 61 -6.04 2.85 -12.51
CA ASN A 61 -6.18 4.14 -11.85
C ASN A 61 -7.31 4.97 -12.47
N THR A 62 -7.33 5.09 -13.80
CA THR A 62 -8.39 5.82 -14.51
C THR A 62 -9.77 5.21 -14.26
N HIS A 63 -9.88 3.88 -14.23
CA HIS A 63 -11.13 3.21 -13.87
C HIS A 63 -11.54 3.48 -12.41
N SER A 64 -10.59 3.46 -11.48
CA SER A 64 -10.83 3.78 -10.07
C SER A 64 -11.30 5.22 -9.87
N GLU A 65 -10.72 6.18 -10.59
CA GLU A 65 -11.12 7.58 -10.56
C GLU A 65 -12.55 7.76 -11.09
N ALA A 66 -12.89 7.11 -12.20
CA ALA A 66 -14.25 7.14 -12.74
C ALA A 66 -15.28 6.57 -11.75
N LEU A 67 -14.98 5.41 -11.13
CA LEU A 67 -15.85 4.82 -10.10
C LEU A 67 -16.00 5.73 -8.88
N ALA A 68 -14.94 6.44 -8.47
CA ALA A 68 -15.00 7.38 -7.37
C ALA A 68 -15.95 8.56 -7.68
N VAL A 69 -15.90 9.10 -8.90
CA VAL A 69 -16.82 10.15 -9.37
C VAL A 69 -18.26 9.65 -9.40
N ASP A 70 -18.51 8.47 -9.97
CA ASP A 70 -19.84 7.86 -10.04
C ASP A 70 -20.41 7.60 -8.64
N ASN A 71 -19.60 7.06 -7.73
CA ASN A 71 -19.99 6.82 -6.34
C ASN A 71 -20.32 8.13 -5.61
N ALA A 72 -19.57 9.21 -5.85
CA ALA A 72 -19.87 10.53 -5.29
C ALA A 72 -21.21 11.07 -5.79
N ALA A 73 -21.49 10.94 -7.10
CA ALA A 73 -22.76 11.35 -7.68
C ALA A 73 -23.94 10.52 -7.16
N LEU A 74 -23.78 9.20 -7.05
CA LEU A 74 -24.79 8.31 -6.47
C LEU A 74 -25.05 8.64 -5.01
N ARG A 75 -24.00 8.91 -4.24
CA ARG A 75 -24.11 9.35 -2.83
C ARG A 75 -24.97 10.61 -2.71
N GLU A 76 -24.72 11.62 -3.55
CA GLU A 76 -25.53 12.85 -3.55
C GLU A 76 -27.01 12.58 -3.87
N VAL A 77 -27.28 11.70 -4.85
CA VAL A 77 -28.67 11.31 -5.19
C VAL A 77 -29.34 10.63 -4.00
N VAL A 78 -28.66 9.70 -3.33
CA VAL A 78 -29.18 8.98 -2.16
C VAL A 78 -29.42 9.95 -0.99
N GLU A 79 -28.49 10.87 -0.71
CA GLU A 79 -28.67 11.90 0.32
C GLU A 79 -29.90 12.78 0.05
N ARG A 80 -30.07 13.27 -1.19
CA ARG A 80 -31.25 14.05 -1.58
C ARG A 80 -32.55 13.26 -1.45
N MET A 81 -32.53 11.98 -1.80
CA MET A 81 -33.68 11.10 -1.65
C MET A 81 -34.04 10.95 -0.16
N VAL A 82 -33.06 10.59 0.69
CA VAL A 82 -33.27 10.44 2.14
C VAL A 82 -33.85 11.72 2.75
N ASN A 83 -33.30 12.89 2.38
CA ASN A 83 -33.80 14.17 2.86
C ASN A 83 -35.24 14.45 2.42
N LYS A 84 -35.62 14.17 1.16
CA LYS A 84 -37.00 14.37 0.68
C LYS A 84 -38.03 13.52 1.43
N PHE A 85 -37.70 12.26 1.72
CA PHE A 85 -38.59 11.38 2.48
C PHE A 85 -38.67 11.78 3.96
N ALA A 86 -37.57 12.22 4.56
CA ALA A 86 -37.61 12.78 5.92
C ALA A 86 -38.54 14.01 6.00
N MET A 87 -38.48 14.90 5.00
CA MET A 87 -39.35 16.08 4.90
C MET A 87 -40.83 15.73 4.69
N SER A 88 -41.16 14.54 4.15
CA SER A 88 -42.54 14.05 4.07
C SER A 88 -43.00 13.25 5.30
N GLY A 89 -42.19 13.23 6.36
CA GLY A 89 -42.50 12.54 7.62
C GLY A 89 -42.17 11.04 7.61
N ILE A 90 -41.47 10.54 6.59
CA ILE A 90 -41.02 9.15 6.48
C ILE A 90 -39.58 9.08 6.97
N PHE A 91 -39.39 8.54 8.17
CA PHE A 91 -38.08 8.39 8.79
C PHE A 91 -37.50 6.98 8.63
N PRO A 92 -36.17 6.82 8.55
CA PRO A 92 -35.52 5.52 8.46
C PRO A 92 -35.83 4.65 9.68
N GLU A 93 -36.25 3.41 9.45
CA GLU A 93 -36.57 2.45 10.51
C GLU A 93 -36.14 1.04 10.08
N GLU A 94 -35.24 0.44 10.86
CA GLU A 94 -34.72 -0.91 10.60
C GLU A 94 -35.84 -1.95 10.66
N LYS A 95 -35.90 -2.84 9.66
CA LYS A 95 -36.91 -3.94 9.58
C LYS A 95 -38.36 -3.46 9.64
N SER A 96 -38.62 -2.22 9.23
CA SER A 96 -39.99 -1.70 9.13
C SER A 96 -40.80 -2.48 8.08
N ILE A 97 -42.07 -2.76 8.39
CA ILE A 97 -43.04 -3.31 7.42
C ILE A 97 -43.30 -2.32 6.29
N ASN A 98 -43.21 -1.01 6.57
CA ASN A 98 -43.28 0.00 5.54
C ASN A 98 -41.99 -0.05 4.68
N PRO A 99 -42.10 -0.34 3.36
CA PRO A 99 -40.95 -0.54 2.49
C PRO A 99 -40.12 0.74 2.30
N ALA A 100 -40.76 1.92 2.33
CA ALA A 100 -40.04 3.18 2.22
C ALA A 100 -39.15 3.42 3.43
N LYS A 101 -39.63 3.14 4.64
CA LYS A 101 -38.82 3.30 5.86
C LYS A 101 -37.65 2.30 5.95
N SER A 102 -37.89 1.05 5.55
CA SER A 102 -36.82 0.02 5.52
C SER A 102 -35.75 0.38 4.48
N LEU A 103 -36.16 0.77 3.26
CA LEU A 103 -35.22 1.19 2.23
C LEU A 103 -34.43 2.46 2.63
N MET A 104 -35.06 3.39 3.35
CA MET A 104 -34.39 4.57 3.90
C MET A 104 -33.34 4.21 4.95
N PHE A 105 -33.58 3.17 5.75
CA PHE A 105 -32.60 2.66 6.70
C PHE A 105 -31.38 2.07 5.97
N ASP A 106 -31.60 1.26 4.94
CA ASP A 106 -30.53 0.68 4.12
C ASP A 106 -29.74 1.76 3.38
N ALA A 107 -30.44 2.73 2.78
CA ALA A 107 -29.84 3.87 2.09
C ALA A 107 -28.97 4.71 3.03
N LYS A 108 -29.46 5.04 4.23
CA LYS A 108 -28.69 5.78 5.23
C LYS A 108 -27.49 4.98 5.75
N SER A 109 -27.67 3.67 5.92
CA SER A 109 -26.58 2.76 6.29
C SER A 109 -25.51 2.68 5.21
N ALA A 110 -25.88 2.71 3.93
CA ALA A 110 -24.95 2.71 2.80
C ALA A 110 -24.20 4.04 2.63
N LEU A 111 -24.80 5.16 3.04
CA LEU A 111 -24.12 6.47 3.10
C LEU A 111 -23.03 6.49 4.18
N PHE A 112 -23.19 5.68 5.22
CA PHE A 112 -22.15 5.45 6.22
C PHE A 112 -21.16 4.44 5.63
N MET A 113 -19.89 4.81 5.50
CA MET A 113 -18.86 3.93 4.97
C MET A 113 -17.85 3.58 6.08
N PRO A 114 -18.21 2.67 7.02
CA PRO A 114 -17.38 2.35 8.17
C PRO A 114 -15.95 1.97 7.79
N ALA A 115 -15.77 1.30 6.65
CA ALA A 115 -14.46 0.90 6.16
C ALA A 115 -13.60 2.10 5.73
N THR A 116 -14.17 3.09 5.04
CA THR A 116 -13.46 4.30 4.63
C THR A 116 -13.23 5.23 5.81
N ASP A 117 -14.20 5.36 6.71
CA ASP A 117 -14.05 6.17 7.92
C ASP A 117 -12.99 5.56 8.85
N ALA A 118 -12.98 4.23 9.02
CA ALA A 118 -11.94 3.52 9.76
C ALA A 118 -10.57 3.63 9.08
N PHE A 119 -10.50 3.53 7.75
CA PHE A 119 -9.26 3.74 7.01
C PHE A 119 -8.73 5.17 7.18
N LEU A 120 -9.57 6.19 7.01
CA LEU A 120 -9.18 7.59 7.21
C LEU A 120 -8.78 7.86 8.66
N ALA A 121 -9.43 7.22 9.63
CA ALA A 121 -9.05 7.30 11.03
C ALA A 121 -7.66 6.68 11.27
N GLU A 122 -7.36 5.53 10.67
CA GLU A 122 -6.04 4.90 10.77
C GLU A 122 -4.96 5.72 10.06
N VAL A 123 -5.24 6.29 8.88
CA VAL A 123 -4.30 7.19 8.19
C VAL A 123 -3.97 8.40 9.06
N ARG A 124 -4.99 9.02 9.67
CA ARG A 124 -4.77 10.12 10.62
C ARG A 124 -4.00 9.68 11.87
N ALA A 125 -4.30 8.48 12.39
CA ALA A 125 -3.60 7.92 13.56
C ALA A 125 -2.13 7.64 13.25
N SER A 126 -1.83 7.09 12.07
CA SER A 126 -0.46 6.86 11.59
C SER A 126 0.34 8.16 11.49
N GLY A 127 -0.28 9.26 11.05
CA GLY A 127 0.37 10.58 11.05
C GLY A 127 0.68 11.08 12.47
N ALA A 128 -0.20 10.84 13.44
CA ALA A 128 0.06 11.16 14.84
C ALA A 128 1.16 10.27 15.45
N ASP A 129 1.24 8.99 15.07
CA ASP A 129 2.32 8.09 15.48
C ASP A 129 3.68 8.57 14.94
N GLU A 130 3.72 9.06 13.70
CA GLU A 130 4.93 9.65 13.11
C GLU A 130 5.40 10.89 13.91
N VAL A 131 4.47 11.77 14.30
CA VAL A 131 4.79 12.92 15.15
C VAL A 131 5.33 12.48 16.52
N SER A 132 4.75 11.44 17.13
CA SER A 132 5.28 10.87 18.38
C SER A 132 6.72 10.37 18.20
N ALA A 133 6.97 9.60 17.15
CA ALA A 133 8.29 9.06 16.86
C ALA A 133 9.34 10.17 16.65
N ILE A 134 8.99 11.23 15.91
CA ILE A 134 9.86 12.39 15.72
C ILE A 134 10.18 13.05 17.06
N CYS A 135 9.17 13.30 17.90
CA CYS A 135 9.36 13.93 19.20
C CYS A 135 10.22 13.07 20.14
N ARG A 136 9.99 11.75 20.19
CA ARG A 136 10.84 10.80 20.94
C ARG A 136 12.28 10.82 20.44
N GLY A 137 12.50 10.91 19.13
CA GLY A 137 13.82 11.07 18.52
C GLY A 137 14.53 12.35 18.96
N LEU A 138 13.82 13.48 18.97
CA LEU A 138 14.34 14.79 19.41
C LEU A 138 14.66 14.81 20.92
N ALA A 139 13.83 14.15 21.74
CA ALA A 139 14.05 14.03 23.18
C ALA A 139 15.36 13.29 23.53
N ASN A 140 15.71 12.29 22.71
CA ASN A 140 16.88 11.42 22.89
C ASN A 140 18.16 11.96 22.23
N LYS A 141 18.11 13.13 21.58
CA LYS A 141 19.29 13.71 20.92
C LYS A 141 20.32 14.20 21.94
N ASP A 142 21.61 13.98 21.64
CA ASP A 142 22.71 14.49 22.44
C ASP A 142 22.66 16.02 22.56
N GLY A 143 22.89 16.53 23.77
CA GLY A 143 22.79 17.97 24.07
C GLY A 143 21.37 18.51 24.25
N CYS A 144 20.33 17.66 24.20
CA CYS A 144 18.96 18.08 24.51
C CYS A 144 18.84 18.45 26.00
N SER A 145 18.44 19.69 26.28
CA SER A 145 18.25 20.16 27.66
C SER A 145 17.10 19.42 28.33
N VAL A 146 17.13 19.32 29.67
CA VAL A 146 16.07 18.65 30.45
C VAL A 146 14.69 19.22 30.13
N ASN A 147 14.58 20.54 29.99
CA ASN A 147 13.31 21.21 29.66
C ASN A 147 12.82 20.85 28.25
N MET A 148 13.71 20.81 27.26
CA MET A 148 13.34 20.44 25.89
C MET A 148 12.97 18.95 25.81
N ARG A 149 13.71 18.08 26.49
CA ARG A 149 13.41 16.64 26.57
C ARG A 149 12.02 16.39 27.16
N CYS A 150 11.67 17.09 28.24
CA CYS A 150 10.34 17.01 28.85
C CYS A 150 9.23 17.48 27.88
N SER A 151 9.45 18.61 27.19
CA SER A 151 8.50 19.15 26.21
C SER A 151 8.25 18.19 25.04
N TYR A 152 9.31 17.60 24.48
CA TYR A 152 9.19 16.62 23.40
C TYR A 152 8.48 15.34 23.86
N ASN A 153 8.79 14.82 25.04
CA ASN A 153 8.11 13.64 25.57
C ASN A 153 6.62 13.88 25.80
N LEU A 154 6.26 15.05 26.37
CA LEU A 154 4.85 15.40 26.56
C LEU A 154 4.10 15.53 25.21
N THR A 155 4.77 16.07 24.18
CA THR A 155 4.19 16.18 22.84
C THR A 155 3.99 14.80 22.21
N ALA A 156 4.95 13.89 22.41
CA ALA A 156 4.83 12.50 21.95
C ALA A 156 3.65 11.77 22.60
N GLU A 157 3.52 11.87 23.92
CA GLU A 157 2.40 11.27 24.68
C GLU A 157 1.03 11.79 24.21
N ARG A 158 0.93 13.09 23.92
CA ARG A 158 -0.29 13.69 23.36
C ARG A 158 -0.61 13.16 21.96
N ALA A 159 0.40 13.03 21.11
CA ALA A 159 0.23 12.47 19.78
C ALA A 159 -0.21 11.00 19.83
N GLU A 160 0.36 10.19 20.73
CA GLU A 160 -0.07 8.81 21.00
C GLU A 160 -1.53 8.75 21.48
N ALA A 161 -1.93 9.67 22.37
CA ALA A 161 -3.32 9.75 22.84
C ALA A 161 -4.29 10.11 21.70
N VAL A 162 -3.91 11.05 20.83
CA VAL A 162 -4.68 11.41 19.62
C VAL A 162 -4.82 10.22 18.68
N ALA A 163 -3.73 9.50 18.40
CA ALA A 163 -3.76 8.30 17.56
C ALA A 163 -4.70 7.23 18.14
N ALA A 164 -4.65 7.01 19.45
CA ALA A 164 -5.53 6.06 20.13
C ALA A 164 -7.01 6.46 20.10
N GLN A 165 -7.32 7.76 20.14
CA GLN A 165 -8.71 8.26 20.03
C GLN A 165 -9.25 8.12 18.61
N LEU A 166 -8.43 8.45 17.60
CA LEU A 166 -8.79 8.28 16.20
C LEU A 166 -9.14 6.83 15.88
N ARG A 167 -8.34 5.86 16.35
CA ARG A 167 -8.60 4.42 16.16
C ARG A 167 -9.89 3.92 16.82
N LYS A 168 -10.37 4.60 17.86
CA LYS A 168 -11.67 4.30 18.50
C LYS A 168 -12.86 4.91 17.76
N GLY A 169 -12.62 5.65 16.68
CA GLY A 169 -13.67 6.36 15.92
C GLY A 169 -14.22 7.58 16.66
N ALA A 170 -13.53 8.08 17.69
CA ALA A 170 -13.93 9.31 18.38
C ALA A 170 -13.59 10.53 17.52
N ALA A 171 -14.54 11.45 17.36
CA ALA A 171 -14.24 12.79 16.86
C ALA A 171 -13.40 13.53 17.92
N LEU A 172 -12.30 14.15 17.49
CA LEU A 172 -11.43 15.01 18.30
C LEU A 172 -12.01 16.42 18.42
#